data_AF-A0AAW2NZF0-F1
#
_entry.id   AF-A0AAW2NZF0-F1
#
_cell.length_a   1.000
_cell.length_b   1.000
_cell.length_c   1.000
_cell.angle_alpha   90.00
_cell.angle_beta   90.00
_cell.angle_gamma   90.00
#
_symmetry.space_group_name_H-M   'P 1'
#
loop_
_entity.id
_entity.type
_entity.pdbx_description
1 polymer ?
#
loop_
_entity_poly.entity_id
_entity_poly.type
_entity_poly.pdbx_seq_one_letter_code
_entity_poly.pdbx_strand_id
1 'polypeptide(L)' 'MAILSAETGLVEKFIFLGLHRSQEALIVNFTGLLVLIFAVSVGLTVLLPTA' A
#
# COMPACT_ATOMS: atom_id res chain seq x y z
N MET A 1 -0.65 11.92 2.84
CA MET A 1 -0.37 11.60 4.26
C MET A 1 -1.04 10.31 4.72
N ALA A 2 -2.37 10.14 4.61
CA ALA A 2 -3.05 8.92 5.06
C ALA A 2 -2.52 7.61 4.40
N ILE A 3 -2.24 7.66 3.10
CA ILE A 3 -1.73 6.50 2.34
C ILE A 3 -0.33 6.09 2.82
N LEU A 4 0.55 7.07 3.04
CA LEU A 4 1.89 6.84 3.59
C LEU A 4 1.81 6.25 5.01
N SER A 5 0.87 6.72 5.83
CA SER A 5 0.63 6.15 7.16
C SER A 5 0.12 4.71 7.10
N ALA A 6 -0.69 4.38 6.10
CA ALA A 6 -1.20 3.02 5.90
C ALA A 6 -0.10 2.06 5.44
N GLU A 7 0.75 2.47 4.49
CA GLU A 7 1.90 1.65 4.05
C GLU A 7 2.94 1.46 5.15
N THR A 8 3.28 2.53 5.88
CA THR A 8 4.23 2.44 7.00
C THR A 8 3.72 1.55 8.11
N GLY A 9 2.46 1.68 8.53
CA GLY A 9 1.85 0.78 9.51
C GLY A 9 1.76 -0.68 9.04
N LEU A 10 1.60 -0.90 7.73
CA LEU A 10 1.61 -2.24 7.14
C LEU A 10 3.01 -2.87 7.18
N VAL A 11 4.06 -2.08 6.91
CA VAL A 11 5.47 -2.48 7.04
C VAL A 11 5.82 -2.76 8.51
N GLU A 12 5.41 -1.89 9.44
CA GLU A 12 5.62 -2.12 10.87
C GLU A 12 5.01 -3.45 11.33
N LYS A 13 3.78 -3.75 10.89
CA LYS A 13 3.12 -5.01 11.20
C LYS A 13 3.80 -6.22 10.54
N PHE A 14 4.30 -6.07 9.32
CA PHE A 14 5.06 -7.10 8.61
C PHE A 14 6.35 -7.47 9.36
N ILE A 15 7.09 -6.45 9.82
CA ILE A 15 8.33 -6.63 10.59
C ILE A 15 8.03 -7.22 11.97
N PHE A 16 7.03 -6.69 12.67
CA PHE A 16 6.64 -7.17 14.02
C PHE A 16 6.25 -8.65 14.01
N LEU A 17 5.50 -9.07 13.00
CA LEU A 17 5.09 -10.47 12.87
C LEU A 17 6.19 -11.37 12.29
N GLY A 18 7.35 -10.81 11.92
CA GLY A 18 8.47 -11.57 11.37
C GLY A 18 8.10 -12.41 10.15
N LEU A 19 7.18 -11.91 9.31
CA LEU A 19 6.60 -12.61 8.17
C LEU A 19 7.67 -12.88 7.11
N HIS A 20 8.45 -13.95 7.28
CA HIS A 20 9.49 -14.34 6.34
C HIS A 20 8.98 -15.48 5.45
N ARG A 21 8.85 -15.18 4.14
CA ARG A 21 8.59 -16.18 3.08
C ARG A 21 7.36 -17.07 3.36
N SER A 22 6.32 -16.48 3.95
CA SER A 22 4.99 -17.09 4.17
C SER A 22 3.96 -16.52 3.17
N GLN A 23 2.87 -17.24 2.92
CA GLN A 23 1.75 -16.76 2.13
C GLN A 23 1.19 -15.44 2.68
N GLU A 24 1.20 -15.27 4.00
CA GLU A 24 0.78 -14.03 4.66
C GLU A 24 1.69 -12.85 4.28
N ALA A 25 3.00 -13.10 4.14
CA ALA A 25 3.97 -12.08 3.72
C ALA A 25 3.67 -11.55 2.31
N LEU A 26 3.32 -12.47 1.41
CA LEU A 26 2.92 -12.12 0.05
C LEU A 26 1.59 -11.34 0.03
N ILE A 27 0.59 -11.76 0.81
CA ILE A 27 -0.71 -11.07 0.91
C ILE A 27 -0.54 -9.65 1.45
N VAL A 28 0.26 -9.47 2.49
CA VAL A 28 0.55 -8.16 3.08
C VAL A 28 1.27 -7.27 2.07
N ASN A 29 2.29 -7.79 1.37
CA ASN A 29 2.99 -7.04 0.33
C ASN A 29 2.08 -6.65 -0.85
N PHE A 30 1.21 -7.56 -1.31
CA PHE A 30 0.22 -7.26 -2.33
C PHE A 30 -0.79 -6.21 -1.89
N THR A 31 -1.20 -6.24 -0.61
CA THR A 31 -2.09 -5.22 -0.05
C THR A 31 -1.43 -3.83 -0.07
N GLY A 32 -0.15 -3.74 0.31
CA GLY A 32 0.62 -2.49 0.21
C GLY A 32 0.69 -1.99 -1.23
N LEU A 33 0.98 -2.88 -2.18
CA LEU A 33 1.02 -2.55 -3.61
C LEU A 33 -0.34 -2.05 -4.14
N LEU A 34 -1.44 -2.69 -3.75
CA LEU A 34 -2.79 -2.28 -4.13
C LEU A 34 -3.14 -0.89 -3.60
N VAL A 35 -2.75 -0.57 -2.36
CA VAL A 35 -2.94 0.75 -1.76
C VAL A 35 -2.13 1.82 -2.51
N LEU A 36 -0.91 1.50 -2.93
CA LEU A 36 -0.04 2.40 -3.69
C LEU A 36 -0.60 2.66 -5.09
N ILE A 37 -1.06 1.62 -5.79
CA ILE A 37 -1.72 1.77 -7.10
C ILE A 37 -3.01 2.59 -6.96
N PHE A 38 -3.83 2.34 -5.95
CA PHE A 38 -5.03 3.12 -5.68
C PHE A 38 -4.71 4.61 -5.48
N ALA A 39 -3.65 4.92 -4.72
CA ALA A 39 -3.17 6.28 -4.52
C ALA A 39 -2.83 6.99 -5.85
N VAL A 40 -2.09 6.28 -6.72
CA VAL A 40 -1.70 6.77 -8.04
C VAL A 40 -2.93 6.98 -8.92
N SER A 41 -3.87 6.03 -8.94
CA SER A 41 -5.11 6.15 -9.72
C SER A 41 -5.94 7.35 -9.26
N VAL A 42 -6.16 7.51 -7.96
CA VAL A 42 -6.90 8.66 -7.40
C VAL A 42 -6.16 9.97 -7.70
N GLY A 43 -4.85 10.00 -7.49
CA GLY A 43 -4.02 11.17 -7.79
C GLY A 43 -4.10 11.56 -9.26
N LEU A 44 -4.05 10.58 -10.17
CA LEU A 44 -4.19 10.81 -11.60
C LEU A 44 -5.60 11.30 -11.95
N THR A 45 -6.66 10.71 -11.39
CA THR A 45 -8.04 11.17 -11.60
C THR A 45 -8.26 12.61 -11.13
N VAL A 46 -7.68 13.00 -10.00
CA VAL A 46 -7.82 14.37 -9.46
C VAL A 46 -6.97 15.36 -10.24
N LEU A 47 -5.78 14.97 -10.68
CA LEU A 47 -4.83 15.86 -11.36
C LEU A 47 -5.13 16.00 -12.86
N LEU A 48 -5.75 14.99 -13.49
CA LEU A 48 -6.07 15.03 -14.91
C LEU A 48 -7.20 16.04 -15.13
N PRO A 49 -6.98 17.11 -15.90
CA PRO A 49 -8.03 18.06 -16.22
C PRO A 49 -9.07 17.34 -17.08
N THR A 50 -10.34 17.40 -16.66
CA THR A 50 -11.46 17.03 -17.52
C THR A 50 -11.61 18.15 -18.56
N ALA A 51 -11.11 17.91 -19.78
CA ALA A 51 -11.37 18.77 -20.93
C ALA A 51 -12.82 18.66 -21.40
#